data_AF-A0A967RM46-F1
#
_entry.id   AF-A0A967RM46-F1
#
_cell.length_a   1.000
_cell.length_b   1.000
_cell.length_c   1.000
_cell.angle_alpha   90.00
_cell.angle_beta   90.00
_cell.angle_gamma   90.00
#
_symmetry.space_group_name_H-M   'P 1'
#
loop_
_entity.id
_entity.type
_entity.pdbx_description
1 polymer ?
#
loop_
_entity_poly.entity_id
_entity_poly.type
_entity_poly.pdbx_seq_one_letter_code
_entity_poly.pdbx_strand_id
1 'polypeptide(L)'
;MDNPFRPRGLPTLIGSLPLTDHDEACELVFEHTPQIPLWVQLPAHKQEGMVAQFMPGLPGICTTGDRVYINSDKDDFEAGILKFYEDYMAAEEGQTDLSESRFVLSEGTAPGFFVFVERLKKLSTPPIAVKGQVTGPFTFCTGISDQNKKAIIYDEQVKDAAVKLLALKSRWQVQQLSCSGCPVIIFFDEPALAGFGSSEFISISRDIIVQSLEEVIAAVHAEGGLAGVHVCANTDWSLVLDSAADIVSFDAYSYFDRFILYSDHIKTFLDAGKMIAWGVVPTLQADELENATA
;
A
#
# COMPACT_ATOMS: atom_id res chain seq x y z
N MET A 1 -12.34 -5.04 -19.21
CA MET A 1 -13.38 -4.36 -18.42
C MET A 1 -13.21 -2.87 -18.68
N ASP A 2 -14.27 -2.17 -19.06
CA ASP A 2 -14.19 -0.72 -19.22
C ASP A 2 -13.99 -0.08 -17.84
N ASN A 3 -12.78 0.36 -17.54
CA ASN A 3 -12.47 1.09 -16.31
C ASN A 3 -13.28 2.41 -16.31
N PRO A 4 -14.23 2.62 -15.39
CA PRO A 4 -15.06 3.82 -15.36
C PRO A 4 -14.31 5.05 -14.84
N PHE A 5 -13.16 4.87 -14.18
CA PHE A 5 -12.39 5.98 -13.63
C PHE A 5 -11.60 6.70 -14.74
N ARG A 6 -11.60 8.03 -14.67
CA ARG A 6 -10.80 8.91 -15.53
C ARG A 6 -10.10 9.93 -14.63
N PRO A 7 -8.75 9.99 -14.63
CA PRO A 7 -8.01 10.74 -13.62
C PRO A 7 -8.21 12.25 -13.75
N ARG A 8 -8.37 12.78 -14.96
CA ARG A 8 -8.67 14.21 -15.26
C ARG A 8 -7.77 15.22 -14.54
N GLY A 9 -6.55 14.83 -14.15
CA GLY A 9 -5.63 15.68 -13.38
C GLY A 9 -6.14 16.03 -11.98
N LEU A 10 -7.04 15.22 -11.41
CA LEU A 10 -7.56 15.42 -10.06
C LEU A 10 -6.49 15.14 -9.00
N PRO A 11 -6.38 15.96 -7.96
CA PRO A 11 -5.39 15.77 -6.90
C PRO A 11 -5.80 14.64 -5.95
N THR A 12 -4.80 13.92 -5.45
CA THR A 12 -4.89 13.00 -4.32
C THR A 12 -3.56 13.04 -3.56
N LEU A 13 -3.58 12.80 -2.25
CA LEU A 13 -2.37 12.79 -1.42
C LEU A 13 -1.74 11.38 -1.33
N ILE A 14 -0.48 11.32 -0.91
CA ILE A 14 0.27 10.05 -0.77
C ILE A 14 -0.31 9.16 0.34
N GLY A 15 -0.71 9.71 1.49
CA GLY A 15 -1.28 8.90 2.58
C GLY A 15 -1.02 9.46 3.97
N SER A 16 0.18 10.00 4.18
CA SER A 16 0.63 10.47 5.49
C SER A 16 0.50 11.97 5.69
N LEU A 17 0.07 12.41 6.88
CA LEU A 17 0.05 13.82 7.27
C LEU A 17 0.81 14.03 8.60
N PRO A 18 1.53 15.17 8.77
CA PRO A 18 2.28 15.49 9.98
C PRO A 18 1.36 16.03 11.10
N LEU A 19 0.27 15.32 11.36
CA LEU A 19 -0.75 15.67 12.37
C LEU A 19 -0.83 14.58 13.44
N THR A 20 -1.54 14.88 14.52
CA THR A 20 -1.74 13.97 15.65
C THR A 20 -3.20 13.53 15.82
N ASP A 21 -4.15 14.26 15.25
CA ASP A 21 -5.59 14.03 15.39
C ASP A 21 -6.19 13.54 14.07
N HIS A 22 -6.89 12.39 14.11
CA HIS A 22 -7.44 11.74 12.92
C HIS A 22 -8.67 12.44 12.37
N ASP A 23 -9.48 13.08 13.20
CA ASP A 23 -10.66 13.83 12.76
C ASP A 23 -10.21 15.11 12.03
N GLU A 24 -9.28 15.88 12.60
CA GLU A 24 -8.69 17.06 11.97
C GLU A 24 -8.05 16.71 10.62
N ALA A 25 -7.25 15.64 10.59
CA ALA A 25 -6.58 15.20 9.37
C ALA A 25 -7.59 14.72 8.30
N CYS A 26 -8.66 14.05 8.71
CA CYS A 26 -9.74 13.63 7.82
C CYS A 26 -10.50 14.84 7.25
N GLU A 27 -10.78 15.85 8.07
CA GLU A 27 -11.42 17.10 7.63
C GLU A 27 -10.61 17.81 6.53
N LEU A 28 -9.29 17.94 6.71
CA LEU A 28 -8.40 18.55 5.71
C LEU A 28 -8.41 17.81 4.38
N VAL A 29 -8.45 16.47 4.40
CA VAL A 29 -8.55 15.67 3.17
C VAL A 29 -9.84 15.96 2.42
N PHE A 30 -10.97 16.01 3.12
CA PHE A 30 -12.26 16.32 2.50
C PHE A 30 -12.39 17.77 2.07
N GLU A 31 -11.67 18.70 2.71
CA GLU A 31 -11.64 20.11 2.29
C GLU A 31 -10.81 20.32 1.02
N HIS A 32 -9.62 19.73 0.95
CA HIS A 32 -8.64 20.04 -0.10
C HIS A 32 -8.60 19.03 -1.26
N THR A 33 -9.02 17.79 -1.03
CA THR A 33 -9.07 16.73 -2.06
C THR A 33 -10.42 15.99 -2.10
N PRO A 34 -11.57 16.69 -2.14
CA PRO A 34 -12.89 16.06 -2.01
C PRO A 34 -13.25 15.09 -3.14
N GLN A 35 -12.63 15.21 -4.32
CA GLN A 35 -12.94 14.37 -5.47
C GLN A 35 -12.32 12.97 -5.38
N ILE A 36 -11.13 12.86 -4.78
CA ILE A 36 -10.42 11.60 -4.54
C ILE A 36 -9.86 11.63 -3.11
N PRO A 37 -10.72 11.60 -2.08
CA PRO A 37 -10.27 11.65 -0.71
C PRO A 37 -9.68 10.29 -0.31
N LEU A 38 -8.80 10.31 0.69
CA LEU A 38 -8.11 9.13 1.22
C LEU A 38 -8.20 9.05 2.74
N TRP A 39 -8.09 7.85 3.30
CA TRP A 39 -7.83 7.73 4.73
C TRP A 39 -6.39 8.09 5.05
N VAL A 40 -6.15 8.71 6.20
CA VAL A 40 -4.85 9.28 6.57
C VAL A 40 -4.09 8.39 7.54
N GLN A 41 -2.78 8.30 7.33
CA GLN A 41 -1.83 7.74 8.29
C GLN A 41 -1.13 8.90 9.01
N LEU A 42 -1.02 8.82 10.32
CA LEU A 42 -0.42 9.86 11.14
C LEU A 42 0.89 9.35 11.77
N PRO A 43 2.08 9.69 11.21
CA PRO A 43 3.37 9.18 11.68
C PRO A 43 3.70 9.53 13.14
N ALA A 44 2.97 10.46 13.76
CA ALA A 44 3.06 10.74 15.19
C ALA A 44 2.67 9.53 16.05
N HIS A 45 1.85 8.60 15.53
CA HIS A 45 1.45 7.36 16.19
C HIS A 45 2.33 6.21 15.70
N LYS A 46 3.12 5.60 16.60
CA LYS A 46 4.06 4.51 16.26
C LYS A 46 3.37 3.32 15.57
N GLN A 47 2.11 3.06 15.91
CA GLN A 47 1.31 1.96 15.39
C GLN A 47 0.92 2.15 13.91
N GLU A 48 0.92 3.39 13.43
CA GLU A 48 0.64 3.76 12.04
C GLU A 48 1.91 3.83 11.19
N GLY A 49 3.06 3.39 11.75
CA GLY A 49 4.27 3.21 10.99
C GLY A 49 4.06 2.23 9.84
N MET A 50 4.66 2.53 8.69
CA MET A 50 4.49 1.81 7.41
C MET A 50 4.48 0.29 7.56
N VAL A 51 5.40 -0.30 8.31
CA VAL A 51 5.41 -1.76 8.54
C VAL A 51 4.44 -2.17 9.65
N ALA A 52 4.51 -1.51 10.81
CA ALA A 52 3.77 -1.88 12.02
C ALA A 52 2.25 -1.90 11.81
N GLN A 53 1.74 -1.00 10.96
CA GLN A 53 0.30 -0.85 10.71
C GLN A 53 -0.34 -2.07 10.06
N PHE A 54 0.37 -2.70 9.11
CA PHE A 54 -0.13 -3.82 8.31
C PHE A 54 0.37 -5.18 8.80
N MET A 55 1.24 -5.20 9.82
CA MET A 55 1.79 -6.43 10.37
C MET A 55 0.81 -7.32 11.17
N PRO A 56 -0.18 -6.79 11.93
CA PRO A 56 -1.11 -7.63 12.69
C PRO A 56 -1.83 -8.65 11.81
N GLY A 57 -1.78 -9.91 12.22
CA GLY A 57 -2.31 -11.07 11.48
C GLY A 57 -1.23 -12.07 11.06
N LEU A 58 0.03 -11.64 10.95
CA LEU A 58 1.16 -12.54 10.69
C LEU A 58 1.39 -13.52 11.86
N PRO A 59 1.72 -14.79 11.58
CA PRO A 59 2.19 -15.73 12.58
C PRO A 59 3.60 -15.37 13.07
N GLY A 60 3.94 -15.77 14.31
CA GLY A 60 5.28 -15.60 14.86
C GLY A 60 5.66 -14.17 15.29
N ILE A 61 4.74 -13.20 15.24
CA ILE A 61 5.01 -11.82 15.70
C ILE A 61 5.49 -11.83 17.15
N CYS A 62 6.64 -11.22 17.38
CA CYS A 62 7.24 -11.02 18.69
C CYS A 62 7.68 -9.57 18.86
N THR A 63 7.51 -9.06 20.09
CA THR A 63 7.95 -7.71 20.47
C THR A 63 8.93 -7.81 21.63
N THR A 64 10.06 -7.13 21.53
CA THR A 64 11.06 -7.02 22.60
C THR A 64 11.55 -5.58 22.68
N GLY A 65 11.12 -4.84 23.71
CA GLY A 65 11.28 -3.39 23.75
C GLY A 65 10.51 -2.72 22.60
N ASP A 66 11.16 -1.83 21.86
CA ASP A 66 10.60 -1.21 20.65
C ASP A 66 10.78 -2.08 19.38
N ARG A 67 11.50 -3.22 19.46
CA ARG A 67 11.75 -4.07 18.29
C ARG A 67 10.60 -5.05 18.09
N VAL A 68 10.08 -5.06 16.87
CA VAL A 68 9.08 -6.00 16.39
C VAL A 68 9.71 -6.90 15.31
N TYR A 69 9.53 -8.21 15.41
CA TYR A 69 10.16 -9.20 14.53
C TYR A 69 9.32 -10.48 14.44
N ILE A 70 9.61 -11.32 13.45
CA ILE A 70 9.04 -12.68 13.36
C ILE A 70 9.99 -13.65 14.04
N ASN A 71 9.49 -14.49 14.95
CA ASN A 71 10.28 -15.54 15.58
C ASN A 71 9.82 -16.91 15.08
N SER A 72 10.56 -17.45 14.12
CA SER A 72 10.31 -18.78 13.57
C SER A 72 10.84 -19.92 14.44
N ASP A 73 11.66 -19.63 15.46
CA ASP A 73 12.22 -20.63 16.38
C ASP A 73 11.25 -21.00 17.51
N LYS A 74 10.07 -20.38 17.58
CA LYS A 74 9.07 -20.71 18.61
C LYS A 74 8.40 -22.04 18.30
N ASP A 75 8.16 -22.82 19.37
CA ASP A 75 7.48 -24.12 19.29
C ASP A 75 6.08 -24.06 18.64
N ASP A 76 5.40 -22.91 18.70
CA ASP A 76 4.07 -22.69 18.13
C ASP A 76 4.07 -22.07 16.73
N PHE A 77 5.24 -21.76 16.15
CA PHE A 77 5.35 -21.08 14.87
C PHE A 77 4.71 -21.88 13.73
N GLU A 78 5.05 -23.16 13.59
CA GLU A 78 4.50 -24.03 12.54
C GLU A 78 2.98 -24.19 12.65
N ALA A 79 2.46 -24.30 13.89
CA ALA A 79 1.02 -24.34 14.12
C ALA A 79 0.35 -23.00 13.75
N GLY A 80 1.02 -21.87 14.05
CA GLY A 80 0.58 -20.54 13.68
C GLY A 80 0.54 -20.32 12.16
N ILE A 81 1.56 -20.80 11.45
CA ILE A 81 1.63 -20.79 9.98
C ILE A 81 0.51 -21.65 9.37
N LEU A 82 0.35 -22.88 9.84
CA LEU A 82 -0.73 -23.76 9.37
C LEU A 82 -2.08 -23.07 9.54
N LYS A 83 -2.34 -22.49 10.73
CA LYS A 83 -3.59 -21.78 11.01
C LYS A 83 -3.77 -20.54 10.13
N PHE A 84 -2.69 -19.83 9.81
CA PHE A 84 -2.72 -18.71 8.88
C PHE A 84 -3.19 -19.15 7.49
N TYR A 85 -2.64 -20.24 6.95
CA TYR A 85 -3.04 -20.74 5.63
C TYR A 85 -4.45 -21.32 5.62
N GLU A 86 -4.89 -21.97 6.70
CA GLU A 86 -6.30 -22.37 6.87
C GLU A 86 -7.24 -21.17 6.80
N ASP A 87 -6.94 -20.09 7.55
CA ASP A 87 -7.75 -18.88 7.54
C ASP A 87 -7.72 -18.18 6.17
N TYR A 88 -6.58 -18.18 5.49
CA TYR A 88 -6.42 -17.64 4.14
C TYR A 88 -7.29 -18.40 3.13
N MET A 89 -7.21 -19.74 3.11
CA MET A 89 -8.02 -20.56 2.22
C MET A 89 -9.51 -20.39 2.50
N ALA A 90 -9.92 -20.35 3.77
CA ALA A 90 -11.31 -20.13 4.14
C ALA A 90 -11.83 -18.76 3.65
N ALA A 91 -11.01 -17.71 3.69
CA ALA A 91 -11.37 -16.39 3.17
C ALA A 91 -11.41 -16.34 1.63
N GLU A 92 -10.44 -16.97 0.94
CA GLU A 92 -10.40 -17.05 -0.53
C GLU A 92 -11.58 -17.84 -1.11
N GLU A 93 -11.95 -18.96 -0.46
CA GLU A 93 -13.06 -19.81 -0.86
C GLU A 93 -14.44 -19.25 -0.43
N GLY A 94 -14.47 -18.09 0.25
CA GLY A 94 -15.70 -17.46 0.73
C GLY A 94 -16.40 -18.24 1.85
N GLN A 95 -15.69 -19.11 2.56
CA GLN A 95 -16.20 -19.85 3.71
C GLN A 95 -16.23 -18.99 4.99
N THR A 96 -15.37 -17.97 5.06
CA THR A 96 -15.32 -16.99 6.14
C THR A 96 -15.36 -15.59 5.56
N ASP A 97 -16.18 -14.71 6.14
CA ASP A 97 -16.20 -13.30 5.76
C ASP A 97 -14.86 -12.64 6.12
N LEU A 98 -14.29 -11.84 5.20
CA LEU A 98 -13.02 -11.15 5.46
C LEU A 98 -13.08 -10.28 6.71
N SER A 99 -14.23 -9.68 7.04
CA SER A 99 -14.45 -8.86 8.23
C SER A 99 -14.33 -9.62 9.56
N GLU A 100 -14.49 -10.94 9.54
CA GLU A 100 -14.33 -11.82 10.70
C GLU A 100 -12.94 -12.48 10.75
N SER A 101 -12.11 -12.23 9.75
CA SER A 101 -10.80 -12.84 9.59
C SER A 101 -9.67 -12.02 10.24
N ARG A 102 -8.47 -12.61 10.30
CA ARG A 102 -7.24 -11.92 10.70
C ARG A 102 -6.75 -10.86 9.70
N PHE A 103 -7.34 -10.81 8.51
CA PHE A 103 -6.86 -10.02 7.38
C PHE A 103 -7.48 -8.62 7.31
N VAL A 104 -7.98 -8.11 8.44
CA VAL A 104 -8.60 -6.78 8.55
C VAL A 104 -7.62 -5.74 9.08
N LEU A 105 -7.90 -4.45 8.85
CA LEU A 105 -7.30 -3.40 9.68
C LEU A 105 -8.04 -3.32 11.03
N SER A 106 -7.37 -2.77 12.05
CA SER A 106 -7.95 -2.60 13.38
C SER A 106 -7.88 -1.14 13.83
N GLU A 107 -8.80 -0.69 14.68
CA GLU A 107 -8.76 0.66 15.24
C GLU A 107 -7.46 0.94 16.01
N GLY A 108 -6.81 -0.11 16.52
CA GLY A 108 -5.53 0.03 17.24
C GLY A 108 -4.33 0.35 16.34
N THR A 109 -4.40 0.08 15.03
CA THR A 109 -3.31 0.35 14.08
C THR A 109 -3.69 1.25 12.92
N ALA A 110 -4.98 1.41 12.62
CA ALA A 110 -5.46 2.26 11.54
C ALA A 110 -6.70 3.09 11.95
N PRO A 111 -6.66 3.85 13.07
CA PRO A 111 -7.79 4.67 13.50
C PRO A 111 -8.29 5.64 12.40
N GLY A 112 -7.37 6.24 11.64
CA GLY A 112 -7.71 7.12 10.50
C GLY A 112 -8.55 6.44 9.41
N PHE A 113 -8.42 5.12 9.22
CA PHE A 113 -9.25 4.35 8.30
C PHE A 113 -10.72 4.33 8.76
N PHE A 114 -10.96 4.06 10.04
CA PHE A 114 -12.33 3.96 10.57
C PHE A 114 -13.01 5.33 10.63
N VAL A 115 -12.28 6.38 11.02
CA VAL A 115 -12.75 7.78 10.96
C VAL A 115 -13.16 8.13 9.53
N PHE A 116 -12.32 7.78 8.54
CA PHE A 116 -12.58 8.05 7.14
C PHE A 116 -13.82 7.31 6.61
N VAL A 117 -13.97 6.01 6.90
CA VAL A 117 -15.14 5.22 6.47
C VAL A 117 -16.43 5.77 7.07
N GLU A 118 -16.44 6.15 8.34
CA GLU A 118 -17.61 6.76 8.98
C GLU A 118 -17.95 8.14 8.40
N ARG A 119 -16.95 8.90 7.96
CA ARG A 119 -17.14 10.17 7.25
C ARG A 119 -17.71 9.95 5.85
N LEU A 120 -17.19 8.97 5.11
CA LEU A 120 -17.67 8.60 3.77
C LEU A 120 -19.16 8.21 3.77
N LYS A 121 -19.60 7.39 4.74
CA LYS A 121 -21.01 6.97 4.86
C LYS A 121 -21.98 8.14 5.06
N LYS A 122 -21.50 9.28 5.55
CA LYS A 122 -22.30 10.47 5.84
C LYS A 122 -22.36 11.46 4.68
N LEU A 123 -21.64 11.21 3.58
CA LEU A 123 -21.65 12.09 2.41
C LEU A 123 -22.99 12.01 1.68
N SER A 124 -23.53 13.19 1.33
CA SER A 124 -24.74 13.29 0.50
C SER A 124 -24.46 13.05 -0.99
N THR A 125 -23.24 13.35 -1.43
CA THR A 125 -22.78 13.16 -2.81
C THR A 125 -21.52 12.30 -2.79
N PRO A 126 -21.48 11.19 -3.54
CA PRO A 126 -20.30 10.35 -3.58
C PRO A 126 -19.13 11.08 -4.27
N PRO A 127 -17.88 10.85 -3.85
CA PRO A 127 -16.71 11.38 -4.55
C PRO A 127 -16.53 10.69 -5.91
N ILE A 128 -15.56 11.16 -6.71
CA ILE A 128 -15.26 10.57 -8.03
C ILE A 128 -14.59 9.21 -7.87
N ALA A 129 -13.75 9.06 -6.85
CA ALA A 129 -13.15 7.82 -6.38
C ALA A 129 -12.76 7.99 -4.90
N VAL A 130 -12.38 6.92 -4.22
CA VAL A 130 -11.73 6.98 -2.90
C VAL A 130 -10.42 6.22 -2.94
N LYS A 131 -9.45 6.69 -2.17
CA LYS A 131 -8.13 6.06 -2.11
C LYS A 131 -7.88 5.43 -0.74
N GLY A 132 -7.37 4.21 -0.76
CA GLY A 132 -6.68 3.58 0.36
C GLY A 132 -5.21 3.32 0.01
N GLN A 133 -4.48 2.82 0.98
CA GLN A 133 -3.08 2.48 0.82
C GLN A 133 -2.69 1.31 1.70
N VAL A 134 -1.64 0.60 1.29
CA VAL A 134 -0.98 -0.50 1.98
C VAL A 134 0.50 -0.39 1.70
N THR A 135 1.35 -0.74 2.66
CA THR A 135 2.78 -0.90 2.38
C THR A 135 2.97 -2.01 1.36
N GLY A 136 3.70 -1.72 0.29
CA GLY A 136 3.95 -2.71 -0.75
C GLY A 136 4.76 -3.91 -0.23
N PRO A 137 4.60 -5.07 -0.85
CA PRO A 137 5.16 -6.33 -0.36
C PRO A 137 6.69 -6.32 -0.26
N PHE A 138 7.41 -5.64 -1.17
CA PHE A 138 8.86 -5.59 -1.11
C PHE A 138 9.34 -4.76 0.09
N THR A 139 8.80 -3.57 0.29
CA THR A 139 9.09 -2.70 1.44
C THR A 139 8.69 -3.35 2.75
N PHE A 140 7.54 -4.02 2.78
CA PHE A 140 7.06 -4.71 3.97
C PHE A 140 7.98 -5.89 4.34
N CYS A 141 8.33 -6.76 3.39
CA CYS A 141 9.19 -7.92 3.64
C CYS A 141 10.66 -7.57 3.87
N THR A 142 11.15 -6.42 3.39
CA THR A 142 12.49 -5.92 3.70
C THR A 142 12.55 -5.17 5.03
N GLY A 143 11.44 -4.54 5.43
CA GLY A 143 11.32 -3.78 6.67
C GLY A 143 11.08 -4.63 7.94
N ILE A 144 10.68 -5.89 7.79
CA ILE A 144 10.52 -6.85 8.91
C ILE A 144 11.73 -7.77 8.96
N SER A 145 12.24 -8.02 10.16
CA SER A 145 13.32 -8.98 10.40
C SER A 145 12.85 -10.19 11.21
N ASP A 146 13.59 -11.29 11.09
CA ASP A 146 13.49 -12.45 11.95
C ASP A 146 14.23 -12.23 13.30
N GLN A 147 14.22 -13.23 14.18
CA GLN A 147 14.96 -13.22 15.44
C GLN A 147 16.48 -12.94 15.26
N ASN A 148 17.05 -13.36 14.14
CA ASN A 148 18.47 -13.21 13.78
C ASN A 148 18.80 -11.88 13.07
N LYS A 149 17.83 -10.96 12.94
CA LYS A 149 17.94 -9.68 12.21
C LYS A 149 18.06 -9.82 10.69
N LYS A 150 17.73 -10.98 10.13
CA LYS A 150 17.63 -11.19 8.69
C LYS A 150 16.25 -10.74 8.21
N ALA A 151 16.18 -10.01 7.11
CA ALA A 151 14.90 -9.58 6.54
C ALA A 151 14.04 -10.79 6.14
N ILE A 152 12.73 -10.73 6.36
CA ILE A 152 11.82 -11.85 6.09
C ILE A 152 11.67 -12.14 4.60
N ILE A 153 12.03 -11.21 3.71
CA ILE A 153 12.04 -11.45 2.26
C ILE A 153 12.91 -12.66 1.86
N TYR A 154 13.86 -13.06 2.70
CA TYR A 154 14.74 -14.20 2.49
C TYR A 154 14.23 -15.52 3.12
N ASP A 155 13.08 -15.48 3.76
CA ASP A 155 12.36 -16.65 4.26
C ASP A 155 11.14 -16.86 3.37
N GLU A 156 11.15 -17.90 2.54
CA GLU A 156 10.11 -18.10 1.53
C GLU A 156 8.71 -18.25 2.13
N GLN A 157 8.61 -18.92 3.28
CA GLN A 157 7.34 -19.21 3.95
C GLN A 157 6.79 -17.95 4.63
N VAL A 158 7.63 -17.21 5.36
CA VAL A 158 7.20 -15.96 6.02
C VAL A 158 6.90 -14.87 4.98
N LYS A 159 7.70 -14.77 3.91
CA LYS A 159 7.45 -13.88 2.79
C LYS A 159 6.10 -14.18 2.12
N ASP A 160 5.82 -15.44 1.81
CA ASP A 160 4.54 -15.83 1.20
C ASP A 160 3.35 -15.47 2.10
N ALA A 161 3.43 -15.77 3.41
CA ALA A 161 2.41 -15.36 4.37
C ALA A 161 2.25 -13.82 4.45
N ALA A 162 3.35 -13.07 4.36
CA ALA A 162 3.31 -11.61 4.34
C ALA A 162 2.62 -11.05 3.09
N VAL A 163 2.93 -11.57 1.90
CA VAL A 163 2.27 -11.15 0.65
C VAL A 163 0.77 -11.45 0.72
N LYS A 164 0.38 -12.63 1.20
CA LYS A 164 -1.03 -13.04 1.36
C LYS A 164 -1.78 -12.18 2.38
N LEU A 165 -1.12 -11.79 3.47
CA LEU A 165 -1.69 -10.88 4.45
C LEU A 165 -2.01 -9.52 3.82
N LEU A 166 -1.07 -8.96 3.06
CA LEU A 166 -1.25 -7.67 2.39
C LEU A 166 -2.32 -7.74 1.31
N ALA A 167 -2.36 -8.85 0.55
CA ALA A 167 -3.37 -9.11 -0.47
C ALA A 167 -4.79 -9.09 0.14
N LEU A 168 -5.03 -9.87 1.21
CA LEU A 168 -6.35 -9.93 1.84
C LEU A 168 -6.71 -8.64 2.61
N LYS A 169 -5.74 -7.93 3.20
CA LYS A 169 -5.98 -6.58 3.76
C LYS A 169 -6.38 -5.58 2.68
N SER A 170 -5.79 -5.68 1.50
CA SER A 170 -6.13 -4.83 0.37
C SER A 170 -7.55 -5.12 -0.13
N ARG A 171 -7.92 -6.41 -0.26
CA ARG A 171 -9.30 -6.83 -0.56
C ARG A 171 -10.29 -6.27 0.45
N TRP A 172 -10.00 -6.45 1.74
CA TRP A 172 -10.86 -5.95 2.81
C TRP A 172 -11.01 -4.42 2.73
N GLN A 173 -9.93 -3.67 2.49
CA GLN A 173 -10.03 -2.21 2.29
C GLN A 173 -10.94 -1.85 1.11
N VAL A 174 -10.83 -2.55 -0.03
CA VAL A 174 -11.71 -2.31 -1.18
C VAL A 174 -13.17 -2.54 -0.80
N GLN A 175 -13.48 -3.64 -0.10
CA GLN A 175 -14.84 -3.95 0.33
C GLN A 175 -15.43 -2.87 1.25
N GLN A 176 -14.66 -2.40 2.23
CA GLN A 176 -15.11 -1.36 3.17
C GLN A 176 -15.29 0.01 2.48
N LEU A 177 -14.36 0.38 1.60
CA LEU A 177 -14.39 1.67 0.89
C LEU A 177 -15.46 1.72 -0.21
N SER A 178 -15.86 0.56 -0.74
CA SER A 178 -16.92 0.43 -1.74
C SER A 178 -18.31 0.83 -1.21
N CYS A 179 -18.47 1.05 0.10
CA CYS A 179 -19.73 1.55 0.69
C CYS A 179 -20.20 2.90 0.10
N SER A 180 -19.28 3.66 -0.48
CA SER A 180 -19.55 4.93 -1.16
C SER A 180 -20.13 4.78 -2.58
N GLY A 181 -20.10 3.58 -3.16
CA GLY A 181 -20.56 3.31 -4.52
C GLY A 181 -19.71 3.93 -5.63
N CYS A 182 -18.50 4.42 -5.30
CA CYS A 182 -17.55 4.98 -6.26
C CYS A 182 -16.32 4.06 -6.41
N PRO A 183 -15.53 4.23 -7.48
CA PRO A 183 -14.28 3.48 -7.67
C PRO A 183 -13.35 3.58 -6.45
N VAL A 184 -12.75 2.46 -6.06
CA VAL A 184 -11.74 2.40 -5.00
C VAL A 184 -10.36 2.22 -5.63
N ILE A 185 -9.38 2.99 -5.17
CA ILE A 185 -7.98 2.89 -5.57
C ILE A 185 -7.17 2.47 -4.35
N ILE A 186 -6.38 1.40 -4.44
CA ILE A 186 -5.43 1.00 -3.40
C ILE A 186 -4.01 1.22 -3.91
N PHE A 187 -3.25 2.04 -3.19
CA PHE A 187 -1.83 2.23 -3.47
C PHE A 187 -0.97 1.28 -2.63
N PHE A 188 -0.01 0.63 -3.29
CA PHE A 188 1.10 -0.09 -2.66
C PHE A 188 2.32 0.83 -2.59
N ASP A 189 2.65 1.27 -1.38
CA ASP A 189 3.77 2.19 -1.14
C ASP A 189 5.08 1.41 -1.02
N GLU A 190 5.99 1.64 -1.96
CA GLU A 190 7.23 0.87 -2.16
C GLU A 190 8.52 1.71 -2.10
N PRO A 191 8.79 2.48 -1.04
CA PRO A 191 10.02 3.26 -0.94
C PRO A 191 11.29 2.41 -0.97
N ALA A 192 11.25 1.15 -0.50
CA ALA A 192 12.43 0.27 -0.52
C ALA A 192 12.87 -0.10 -1.94
N LEU A 193 11.97 -0.07 -2.93
CA LEU A 193 12.33 -0.34 -4.34
C LEU A 193 13.37 0.64 -4.87
N ALA A 194 13.53 1.82 -4.27
CA ALA A 194 14.61 2.73 -4.62
C ALA A 194 16.01 2.14 -4.37
N GLY A 195 16.13 1.20 -3.43
CA GLY A 195 17.36 0.47 -3.14
C GLY A 195 17.56 -0.79 -4.00
N PHE A 196 16.61 -1.16 -4.86
CA PHE A 196 16.73 -2.37 -5.67
C PHE A 196 18.00 -2.34 -6.54
N GLY A 197 18.76 -3.44 -6.55
CA GLY A 197 20.07 -3.54 -7.20
C GLY A 197 21.25 -2.97 -6.41
N SER A 198 21.02 -2.39 -5.22
CA SER A 198 22.10 -2.05 -4.28
C SER A 198 22.69 -3.29 -3.62
N SER A 199 23.84 -3.13 -2.95
CA SER A 199 24.49 -4.23 -2.21
C SER A 199 23.62 -4.86 -1.13
N GLU A 200 22.66 -4.10 -0.58
CA GLU A 200 21.75 -4.58 0.48
C GLU A 200 20.69 -5.55 -0.06
N PHE A 201 20.33 -5.43 -1.35
CA PHE A 201 19.28 -6.22 -2.00
C PHE A 201 19.77 -7.02 -3.21
N ILE A 202 21.08 -7.14 -3.41
CA ILE A 202 21.69 -7.74 -4.61
C ILE A 202 21.30 -9.22 -4.84
N SER A 203 20.88 -9.92 -3.78
CA SER A 203 20.48 -11.32 -3.83
C SER A 203 19.00 -11.53 -4.13
N ILE A 204 18.20 -10.46 -4.19
CA ILE A 204 16.77 -10.52 -4.48
C ILE A 204 16.57 -10.39 -5.98
N SER A 205 15.90 -11.38 -6.58
CA SER A 205 15.61 -11.35 -8.01
C SER A 205 14.44 -10.42 -8.33
N ARG A 206 14.44 -9.89 -9.56
CA ARG A 206 13.31 -9.19 -10.15
C ARG A 206 12.01 -10.00 -10.06
N ASP A 207 12.08 -11.29 -10.37
CA ASP A 207 10.91 -12.16 -10.41
C ASP A 207 10.20 -12.26 -9.06
N ILE A 208 10.93 -12.24 -7.94
CA ILE A 208 10.33 -12.24 -6.60
C ILE A 208 9.50 -10.98 -6.37
N ILE A 209 9.98 -9.83 -6.82
CA ILE A 209 9.28 -8.54 -6.67
C ILE A 209 8.04 -8.52 -7.55
N VAL A 210 8.18 -8.91 -8.81
CA VAL A 210 7.06 -8.93 -9.77
C VAL A 210 5.97 -9.89 -9.30
N GLN A 211 6.31 -11.11 -8.85
CA GLN A 211 5.33 -12.07 -8.34
C GLN A 211 4.60 -11.55 -7.09
N SER A 212 5.35 -10.92 -6.17
CA SER A 212 4.76 -10.35 -4.95
C SER A 212 3.79 -9.21 -5.27
N LEU A 213 4.15 -8.33 -6.21
CA LEU A 213 3.28 -7.24 -6.67
C LEU A 213 2.05 -7.79 -7.40
N GLU A 214 2.23 -8.76 -8.30
CA GLU A 214 1.14 -9.37 -9.05
C GLU A 214 0.08 -9.97 -8.11
N GLU A 215 0.50 -10.65 -7.05
CA GLU A 215 -0.42 -11.26 -6.09
C GLU A 215 -1.28 -10.21 -5.34
N VAL A 216 -0.67 -9.14 -4.84
CA VAL A 216 -1.43 -8.09 -4.12
C VAL A 216 -2.29 -7.24 -5.07
N ILE A 217 -1.84 -7.02 -6.31
CA ILE A 217 -2.61 -6.32 -7.36
C ILE A 217 -3.82 -7.15 -7.78
N ALA A 218 -3.63 -8.45 -8.03
CA ALA A 218 -4.71 -9.36 -8.38
C ALA A 218 -5.79 -9.40 -7.29
N ALA A 219 -5.40 -9.33 -6.02
CA ALA A 219 -6.33 -9.26 -4.91
C ALA A 219 -7.20 -7.98 -4.96
N VAL A 220 -6.61 -6.81 -5.24
CA VAL A 220 -7.37 -5.56 -5.42
C VAL A 220 -8.33 -5.66 -6.60
N HIS A 221 -7.87 -6.20 -7.73
CA HIS A 221 -8.68 -6.38 -8.94
C HIS A 221 -9.84 -7.35 -8.73
N ALA A 222 -9.68 -8.39 -7.90
CA ALA A 222 -10.73 -9.36 -7.58
C ALA A 222 -11.96 -8.71 -6.92
N GLU A 223 -11.76 -7.60 -6.19
CA GLU A 223 -12.83 -6.80 -5.57
C GLU A 223 -13.30 -5.63 -6.48
N GLY A 224 -12.81 -5.55 -7.71
CA GLY A 224 -13.12 -4.47 -8.65
C GLY A 224 -12.43 -3.14 -8.35
N GLY A 225 -11.43 -3.12 -7.47
CA GLY A 225 -10.60 -1.96 -7.19
C GLY A 225 -9.55 -1.70 -8.27
N LEU A 226 -8.93 -0.52 -8.23
CA LEU A 226 -7.76 -0.16 -9.02
C LEU A 226 -6.50 -0.23 -8.15
N ALA A 227 -5.43 -0.81 -8.68
CA ALA A 227 -4.16 -0.92 -7.97
C ALA A 227 -3.16 0.12 -8.46
N GLY A 228 -2.67 0.95 -7.55
CA GLY A 228 -1.55 1.86 -7.78
C GLY A 228 -0.28 1.35 -7.10
N VAL A 229 0.89 1.67 -7.65
CA VAL A 229 2.17 1.49 -6.98
C VAL A 229 2.86 2.84 -6.87
N HIS A 230 3.31 3.19 -5.67
CA HIS A 230 4.03 4.43 -5.41
C HIS A 230 5.48 4.17 -5.00
N VAL A 231 6.41 4.93 -5.59
CA VAL A 231 7.82 4.96 -5.16
C VAL A 231 8.26 6.42 -5.03
N CYS A 232 8.72 6.81 -3.84
CA CYS A 232 9.11 8.20 -3.53
C CYS A 232 10.44 8.64 -4.18
N ALA A 233 11.17 7.71 -4.82
CA ALA A 233 12.50 7.96 -5.36
C ALA A 233 12.71 7.18 -6.67
N ASN A 234 13.91 7.29 -7.23
CA ASN A 234 14.26 6.55 -8.45
C ASN A 234 14.41 5.05 -8.19
N THR A 235 13.83 4.23 -9.07
CA THR A 235 13.98 2.77 -9.08
C THR A 235 14.14 2.27 -10.53
N ASP A 236 14.27 0.95 -10.72
CA ASP A 236 14.04 0.33 -12.02
C ASP A 236 12.53 0.35 -12.32
N TRP A 237 12.08 1.38 -13.04
CA TRP A 237 10.67 1.62 -13.33
C TRP A 237 10.01 0.52 -14.16
N SER A 238 10.79 -0.30 -14.86
CA SER A 238 10.22 -1.44 -15.60
C SER A 238 9.60 -2.49 -14.66
N LEU A 239 10.02 -2.55 -13.39
CA LEU A 239 9.36 -3.39 -12.37
C LEU A 239 7.88 -3.06 -12.19
N VAL A 240 7.54 -1.77 -12.30
CA VAL A 240 6.18 -1.27 -12.07
C VAL A 240 5.44 -1.11 -13.39
N LEU A 241 6.08 -0.55 -14.42
CA LEU A 241 5.48 -0.30 -15.73
C LEU A 241 5.10 -1.60 -16.46
N ASP A 242 5.85 -2.69 -16.24
CA ASP A 242 5.52 -3.99 -16.83
C ASP A 242 4.56 -4.84 -15.98
N SER A 243 4.23 -4.39 -14.76
CA SER A 243 3.33 -5.11 -13.85
C SER A 243 1.85 -4.95 -14.22
N ALA A 244 0.98 -5.67 -13.51
CA ALA A 244 -0.46 -5.49 -13.60
C ALA A 244 -1.00 -4.17 -13.03
N ALA A 245 -0.16 -3.30 -12.43
CA ALA A 245 -0.61 -2.04 -11.83
C ALA A 245 -1.39 -1.17 -12.82
N ASP A 246 -2.44 -0.49 -12.34
CA ASP A 246 -3.25 0.46 -13.12
C ASP A 246 -2.68 1.88 -13.06
N ILE A 247 -1.99 2.20 -11.97
CA ILE A 247 -1.47 3.54 -11.70
C ILE A 247 -0.01 3.46 -11.23
N VAL A 248 0.87 4.22 -11.86
CA VAL A 248 2.22 4.48 -11.33
C VAL A 248 2.24 5.87 -10.70
N SER A 249 2.66 5.97 -9.44
CA SER A 249 2.86 7.24 -8.73
C SER A 249 4.32 7.42 -8.34
N PHE A 250 4.86 8.60 -8.56
CA PHE A 250 6.25 8.90 -8.24
C PHE A 250 6.49 10.38 -7.99
N ASP A 251 7.62 10.69 -7.36
CA ASP A 251 8.13 12.06 -7.23
C ASP A 251 8.67 12.53 -8.59
N ALA A 252 7.80 13.17 -9.37
CA ALA A 252 8.13 13.77 -10.64
C ALA A 252 8.94 15.06 -10.46
N TYR A 253 8.76 15.78 -9.36
CA TYR A 253 9.51 17.00 -9.08
C TYR A 253 11.02 16.72 -9.04
N SER A 254 11.43 15.65 -8.35
CA SER A 254 12.86 15.33 -8.18
C SER A 254 13.40 14.31 -9.19
N TYR A 255 12.55 13.46 -9.80
CA TYR A 255 13.00 12.30 -10.58
C TYR A 255 12.37 12.15 -11.97
N PHE A 256 11.71 13.19 -12.51
CA PHE A 256 11.14 13.16 -13.87
C PHE A 256 12.15 12.77 -14.96
N ASP A 257 13.36 13.33 -14.89
CA ASP A 257 14.44 13.10 -15.84
C ASP A 257 14.86 11.62 -15.92
N ARG A 258 14.77 10.89 -14.81
CA ARG A 258 15.07 9.46 -14.75
C ARG A 258 13.88 8.60 -15.17
N PHE A 259 12.67 8.99 -14.78
CA PHE A 259 11.45 8.28 -15.19
C PHE A 259 11.28 8.28 -16.70
N ILE A 260 11.49 9.41 -17.36
CA ILE A 260 11.26 9.56 -18.81
C ILE A 260 12.22 8.73 -19.68
N LEU A 261 13.33 8.21 -19.11
CA LEU A 261 14.23 7.28 -19.78
C LEU A 261 13.52 5.97 -20.19
N TYR A 262 12.43 5.60 -19.51
CA TYR A 262 11.63 4.41 -19.78
C TYR A 262 10.54 4.66 -20.83
N SER A 263 10.81 5.52 -21.82
CA SER A 263 9.81 6.04 -22.76
C SER A 263 8.96 4.97 -23.47
N ASP A 264 9.54 3.84 -23.87
CA ASP A 264 8.80 2.75 -24.52
C ASP A 264 7.86 2.01 -23.55
N HIS A 265 8.29 1.84 -22.30
CA HIS A 265 7.45 1.22 -21.25
C HIS A 265 6.31 2.17 -20.88
N ILE A 266 6.61 3.47 -20.75
CA ILE A 266 5.60 4.52 -20.48
C ILE A 266 4.53 4.56 -21.56
N LYS A 267 4.93 4.54 -22.85
CA LYS A 267 3.98 4.52 -23.97
C LYS A 267 3.10 3.28 -23.92
N THR A 268 3.71 2.10 -23.75
CA THR A 268 2.98 0.83 -23.65
C THR A 268 1.97 0.84 -22.50
N PHE A 269 2.37 1.38 -21.35
CA PHE A 269 1.52 1.52 -20.16
C PHE A 269 0.32 2.43 -20.42
N LEU A 270 0.54 3.62 -21.01
CA LEU A 270 -0.52 4.57 -21.35
C LEU A 270 -1.43 4.07 -22.48
N ASP A 271 -0.88 3.41 -23.50
CA ASP A 271 -1.64 2.82 -24.62
C ASP A 271 -2.55 1.68 -24.13
N ALA A 272 -2.18 0.99 -23.04
CA ALA A 272 -3.03 0.03 -22.33
C ALA A 272 -4.15 0.69 -21.50
N GLY A 273 -4.27 2.02 -21.51
CA GLY A 273 -5.28 2.78 -20.77
C GLY A 273 -4.97 2.98 -19.29
N LYS A 274 -3.73 2.67 -18.87
CA LYS A 274 -3.26 2.84 -17.49
C LYS A 274 -2.81 4.29 -17.25
N MET A 275 -2.55 4.65 -15.99
CA MET A 275 -2.47 6.04 -15.56
C MET A 275 -1.18 6.38 -14.82
N ILE A 276 -0.70 7.62 -14.96
CA ILE A 276 0.45 8.11 -14.21
C ILE A 276 -0.02 9.22 -13.27
N ALA A 277 0.31 9.08 -11.99
CA ALA A 277 0.14 10.10 -10.96
C ALA A 277 1.47 10.85 -10.80
N TRP A 278 1.47 12.12 -11.19
CA TRP A 278 2.66 12.97 -11.22
C TRP A 278 2.80 13.72 -9.89
N GLY A 279 3.75 13.32 -9.05
CA GLY A 279 4.09 14.04 -7.82
C GLY A 279 4.89 15.30 -8.14
N VAL A 280 4.19 16.40 -8.39
CA VAL A 280 4.79 17.68 -8.84
C VAL A 280 5.01 18.70 -7.72
N VAL A 281 4.41 18.48 -6.54
CA VAL A 281 4.54 19.38 -5.40
C VAL A 281 5.56 18.79 -4.41
N PRO A 282 6.70 19.46 -4.16
CA PRO A 282 7.68 18.97 -3.20
C PRO A 282 7.17 19.16 -1.78
N THR A 283 7.28 18.11 -0.94
CA THR A 283 6.76 18.13 0.44
C THR A 283 7.87 17.98 1.50
N LEU A 284 9.15 17.98 1.08
CA LEU A 284 10.28 17.74 1.97
C LEU A 284 10.93 19.03 2.49
N GLN A 285 11.02 20.07 1.67
CA GLN A 285 11.64 21.34 2.02
C GLN A 285 10.63 22.48 1.87
N ALA A 286 10.49 23.31 2.92
CA ALA A 286 9.57 24.45 2.91
C ALA A 286 9.89 25.44 1.80
N ASP A 287 11.16 25.78 1.59
CA ASP A 287 11.59 26.71 0.55
C ASP A 287 11.25 26.19 -0.87
N GLU A 288 11.40 24.88 -1.12
CA GLU A 288 11.02 24.28 -2.41
C GLU A 288 9.50 24.30 -2.60
N LEU A 289 8.73 24.04 -1.53
CA LEU A 289 7.27 24.12 -1.55
C LEU A 289 6.78 25.54 -1.85
N GLU A 290 7.34 26.55 -1.17
CA GLU A 290 7.00 27.96 -1.40
C GLU A 290 7.30 28.35 -2.85
N ASN A 291 8.46 27.98 -3.39
CA ASN A 291 8.81 28.28 -4.79
C ASN A 291 7.94 27.55 -5.81
N ALA A 292 7.49 26.32 -5.50
CA ALA A 292 6.65 25.52 -6.40
C ALA A 292 5.16 25.90 -6.36
N THR A 293 4.72 26.64 -5.34
CA THR A 293 3.30 26.98 -5.10
C THR A 293 2.99 28.48 -5.11
N ALA A 294 4.01 29.35 -5.18
CA ALA A 294 3.87 30.78 -5.41
C ALA A 294 3.37 31.11 -6.84
#